data_AF-A0A9W9BTG6-F1
#
_entry.id   AF-A0A9W9BTG6-F1
#
_cell.length_a   1.000
_cell.length_b   1.000
_cell.length_c   1.000
_cell.angle_alpha   90.00
_cell.angle_beta   90.00
_cell.angle_gamma   90.00
#
_symmetry.space_group_name_H-M   'P 1'
#
loop_
_entity.id
_entity.type
_entity.pdbx_description
1 polymer ?
#
loop_
_entity_poly.entity_id
_entity_poly.type
_entity_poly.pdbx_seq_one_letter_code
_entity_poly.pdbx_strand_id
1 'polypeptide(L)'
;MSREKFIAIGIDFGTTFSGVSWAFSEHPDTIYEISEWPTANHINQSEVQVPSLYDIDSGKWGYQITPDINPVKWFKLLLLNDSDLAEEEIGGSRQLQEARIQLSMHTTQMTAVEVVGCYLGKLWDHTYAILKTKLDIDGIPLRVAITVPAIWPHYAQRSMREAAKLAGITAKRLMGVPTLELIHEPESAGLSIMMERSLLPEIKDVISYKVTSVRPFRLKECVKGEDRHDPDPATPGGLSGAVRIDEAFEAHLWGRDRLKLSSLSPSEYNTLVIEDWERGVKRTFTNQEQPAQFSLRLPLKAYKTRDRWRNNDHFSLNR
;
A
#
# COMPACT_ATOMS: atom_id res chain seq x y z
N MET A 1 5.72 -40.95 3.19
CA MET A 1 6.51 -39.88 3.85
C MET A 1 5.53 -38.79 4.26
N SER A 2 5.41 -38.46 5.55
CA SER A 2 4.56 -37.33 5.95
C SER A 2 5.16 -36.05 5.36
N ARG A 3 4.31 -35.17 4.81
CA ARG A 3 4.76 -33.85 4.38
C ARG A 3 5.35 -33.13 5.59
N GLU A 4 6.49 -32.47 5.39
CA GLU A 4 7.08 -31.58 6.38
C GLU A 4 6.04 -30.55 6.83
N LYS A 5 5.92 -30.36 8.15
CA LYS A 5 5.02 -29.35 8.75
C LYS A 5 5.71 -27.98 8.71
N PHE A 6 5.00 -26.96 8.27
CA PHE A 6 5.51 -25.59 8.22
C PHE A 6 4.39 -24.57 8.42
N ILE A 7 4.77 -23.33 8.71
CA ILE A 7 3.86 -22.17 8.64
C ILE A 7 4.13 -21.44 7.32
N ALA A 8 3.07 -21.26 6.53
CA ALA A 8 3.08 -20.40 5.35
C ALA A 8 2.79 -18.97 5.78
N ILE A 9 3.57 -17.99 5.31
CA ILE A 9 3.35 -16.56 5.55
C ILE A 9 3.28 -15.86 4.20
N GLY A 10 2.15 -15.20 3.92
CA GLY A 10 1.96 -14.37 2.73
C GLY A 10 2.08 -12.90 3.09
N ILE A 11 2.98 -12.18 2.43
CA ILE A 11 3.16 -10.74 2.58
C ILE A 11 2.68 -10.07 1.29
N ASP A 12 1.64 -9.26 1.42
CA ASP A 12 1.24 -8.34 0.37
C ASP A 12 1.90 -7.00 0.61
N PHE A 13 2.99 -6.70 -0.10
CA PHE A 13 3.67 -5.41 -0.01
C PHE A 13 3.15 -4.50 -1.13
N GLY A 14 2.05 -3.79 -0.90
CA GLY A 14 1.47 -2.87 -1.89
C GLY A 14 2.11 -1.49 -1.89
N THR A 15 1.85 -0.72 -2.95
CA THR A 15 2.38 0.65 -3.10
C THR A 15 1.84 1.59 -2.03
N THR A 16 0.58 1.41 -1.63
CA THR A 16 -0.11 2.28 -0.65
C THR A 16 -0.34 1.60 0.69
N PHE A 17 -0.74 0.33 0.68
CA PHE A 17 -0.98 -0.47 1.87
C PHE A 17 -0.27 -1.81 1.74
N SER A 18 0.08 -2.39 2.88
CA SER A 18 0.63 -3.72 2.99
C SER A 18 -0.19 -4.55 3.97
N GLY A 19 -0.16 -5.87 3.82
CA GLY A 19 -0.81 -6.80 4.72
C GLY A 19 0.00 -8.08 4.87
N VAL A 20 -0.23 -8.82 5.95
CA VAL A 20 0.39 -10.12 6.17
C VAL A 20 -0.65 -11.12 6.63
N SER A 21 -0.64 -12.30 6.03
CA SER A 21 -1.47 -13.44 6.41
C SER A 21 -0.61 -14.68 6.61
N TRP A 22 -1.13 -15.67 7.32
CA TRP A 22 -0.43 -16.92 7.57
C TRP A 22 -1.38 -18.11 7.72
N ALA A 23 -0.87 -19.31 7.48
CA ALA A 23 -1.62 -20.56 7.63
C ALA A 23 -0.68 -21.72 8.02
N PHE A 24 -1.25 -22.73 8.67
CA PHE A 24 -0.54 -24.00 8.89
C PHE A 24 -0.59 -24.87 7.64
N SER A 25 0.53 -25.54 7.31
CA SER A 25 0.57 -26.50 6.20
C SER A 25 -0.43 -27.66 6.35
N GLU A 26 -0.86 -27.96 7.58
CA GLU A 26 -1.86 -29.00 7.89
C GLU A 26 -3.30 -28.51 7.72
N HIS A 27 -3.52 -27.19 7.73
CA HIS A 27 -4.84 -26.55 7.61
C HIS A 27 -4.77 -25.36 6.63
N PRO A 28 -4.46 -25.61 5.34
CA PRO A 28 -4.22 -24.54 4.37
C PRO A 28 -5.44 -23.67 4.07
N ASP A 29 -6.65 -24.16 4.35
CA ASP A 29 -7.91 -23.43 4.15
C ASP A 29 -8.24 -22.48 5.32
N THR A 30 -7.47 -22.51 6.40
CA THR A 30 -7.64 -21.62 7.56
C THR A 30 -6.54 -20.57 7.57
N ILE A 31 -6.87 -19.41 7.00
CA ILE A 31 -5.98 -18.26 6.86
C ILE A 31 -6.22 -17.31 8.04
N TYR A 32 -5.14 -16.86 8.66
CA TYR A 32 -5.15 -15.90 9.74
C TYR A 32 -4.45 -14.63 9.27
N GLU A 33 -5.02 -13.48 9.59
CA GLU A 33 -4.44 -12.18 9.28
C GLU A 33 -3.61 -11.65 10.45
N ILE A 34 -2.55 -10.91 10.14
CA ILE A 34 -1.81 -10.12 11.10
C ILE A 34 -2.49 -8.75 11.20
N SER A 35 -2.68 -8.29 12.44
CA SER A 35 -3.25 -7.00 12.78
C SER A 35 -2.50 -6.40 13.96
N GLU A 36 -3.12 -5.49 14.72
CA GLU A 36 -2.53 -4.84 15.90
C GLU A 36 -1.25 -4.07 15.55
N TRP A 37 -1.21 -3.49 14.35
CA TRP A 37 -0.06 -2.74 13.84
C TRP A 37 0.31 -1.59 14.80
N PRO A 38 1.62 -1.32 15.00
CA PRO A 38 2.05 -0.22 15.84
C PRO A 38 1.44 1.10 15.36
N THR A 39 0.86 1.86 16.29
CA THR A 39 0.12 3.07 15.94
C THR A 39 0.39 4.20 16.92
N ALA A 40 0.41 5.43 16.39
CA ALA A 40 0.39 6.65 17.20
C ALA A 40 -0.99 6.94 17.81
N ASN A 41 -2.07 6.37 17.24
CA ASN A 41 -3.46 6.58 17.64
C ASN A 41 -4.21 5.24 17.75
N HIS A 42 -4.78 4.93 18.93
CA HIS A 42 -5.38 3.61 19.21
C HIS A 42 -6.58 3.18 18.35
N ILE A 43 -7.05 4.03 17.42
CA ILE A 43 -8.23 3.80 16.59
C ILE A 43 -8.02 2.65 15.57
N ASN A 44 -6.78 2.35 15.18
CA ASN A 44 -6.46 1.44 14.06
C ASN A 44 -6.01 0.03 14.45
N GLN A 45 -6.21 -0.39 15.71
CA GLN A 45 -5.64 -1.66 16.19
C GLN A 45 -6.23 -2.90 15.50
N SER A 46 -7.46 -2.80 14.98
CA SER A 46 -8.13 -3.93 14.31
C SER A 46 -7.92 -3.97 12.80
N GLU A 47 -7.15 -3.04 12.23
CA GLU A 47 -6.87 -3.02 10.79
C GLU A 47 -5.96 -4.20 10.41
N VAL A 48 -6.31 -4.89 9.33
CA VAL A 48 -5.55 -6.03 8.77
C VAL A 48 -4.52 -5.59 7.74
N GLN A 49 -4.63 -4.36 7.27
CA GLN A 49 -3.65 -3.69 6.42
C GLN A 49 -2.97 -2.54 7.18
N VAL A 50 -1.77 -2.17 6.74
CA VAL A 50 -0.97 -1.08 7.29
C VAL A 50 -0.44 -0.19 6.15
N PRO A 51 -0.42 1.14 6.29
CA PRO A 51 0.11 2.02 5.26
C PRO A 51 1.57 1.68 4.89
N SER A 52 1.89 1.73 3.61
CA SER A 52 3.24 1.63 3.05
C SER A 52 3.95 2.98 3.15
N LEU A 53 4.15 3.41 4.40
CA LEU A 53 4.81 4.65 4.78
C LEU A 53 6.03 4.33 5.63
N TYR A 54 7.16 4.98 5.35
CA TYR A 54 8.38 4.82 6.12
C TYR A 54 9.11 6.16 6.28
N ASP A 55 9.42 6.53 7.51
CA ASP A 55 10.23 7.70 7.82
C ASP A 55 11.68 7.28 8.09
N ILE A 56 12.62 7.80 7.30
CA ILE A 56 14.04 7.39 7.34
C ILE A 56 14.69 7.84 8.66
N ASP A 57 14.38 9.05 9.12
CA ASP A 57 15.01 9.64 10.30
C ASP A 57 14.61 8.95 11.60
N SER A 58 13.30 8.76 11.82
CA SER A 58 12.77 8.18 13.06
C SER A 58 12.60 6.66 13.02
N GLY A 59 12.61 6.05 11.82
CA GLY A 59 12.27 4.65 11.62
C GLY A 59 10.81 4.31 11.95
N LYS A 60 9.95 5.33 12.12
CA LYS A 60 8.50 5.15 12.23
C LYS A 60 7.93 4.71 10.88
N TRP A 61 6.86 3.94 10.92
CA TRP A 61 6.27 3.34 9.74
C TRP A 61 4.77 3.14 9.93
N GLY A 62 4.04 2.94 8.83
CA GLY A 62 2.62 2.61 8.88
C GLY A 62 1.81 3.62 9.71
N TYR A 63 1.04 3.12 10.68
CA TYR A 63 0.21 3.96 11.56
C TYR A 63 0.97 4.69 12.66
N GLN A 64 2.30 4.56 12.76
CA GLN A 64 3.13 5.37 13.64
C GLN A 64 3.46 6.74 13.03
N ILE A 65 3.24 6.90 11.72
CA ILE A 65 3.40 8.18 11.03
C ILE A 65 2.27 9.11 11.45
N THR A 66 2.63 10.21 12.10
CA THR A 66 1.75 11.30 12.48
C THR A 66 1.79 12.42 11.41
N PRO A 67 0.80 13.32 11.35
CA PRO A 67 0.71 14.33 10.30
C PRO A 67 1.93 15.28 10.19
N ASP A 68 2.66 15.47 11.28
CA ASP A 68 3.91 16.26 11.33
C ASP A 68 5.13 15.58 10.70
N ILE A 69 5.05 14.27 10.43
CA ILE A 69 6.13 13.49 9.83
C ILE A 69 5.97 13.50 8.30
N ASN A 70 7.09 13.61 7.59
CA ASN A 70 7.14 13.53 6.13
C ASN A 70 7.73 12.19 5.68
N PRO A 71 6.96 11.09 5.67
CA PRO A 71 7.48 9.79 5.31
C PRO A 71 7.76 9.70 3.81
N VAL A 72 8.60 8.74 3.45
CA VAL A 72 8.70 8.23 2.08
C VAL A 72 7.46 7.41 1.75
N LYS A 73 6.87 7.70 0.60
CA LYS A 73 5.70 7.00 0.03
C LYS A 73 6.07 6.39 -1.31
N TRP A 74 5.35 5.35 -1.73
CA TRP A 74 5.51 4.72 -3.06
C TRP A 74 6.93 4.23 -3.38
N PHE A 75 7.76 4.05 -2.34
CA PHE A 75 9.15 3.61 -2.49
C PHE A 75 9.26 2.19 -3.06
N LYS A 76 8.17 1.39 -3.05
CA LYS A 76 8.06 0.13 -3.80
C LYS A 76 8.35 0.32 -5.30
N LEU A 77 7.84 1.40 -5.90
CA LEU A 77 7.97 1.66 -7.33
C LEU A 77 9.39 2.11 -7.71
N LEU A 78 10.19 2.55 -6.74
CA LEU A 78 11.58 2.93 -6.95
C LEU A 78 12.50 1.72 -7.20
N LEU A 79 11.98 0.50 -7.08
CA LEU A 79 12.67 -0.71 -7.53
C LEU A 79 12.67 -0.85 -9.06
N LEU A 80 11.88 -0.05 -9.78
CA LEU A 80 11.86 0.01 -11.24
C LEU A 80 12.82 1.09 -11.75
N ASN A 81 13.41 0.82 -12.92
CA ASN A 81 14.21 1.77 -13.67
C ASN A 81 13.31 2.80 -14.37
N ASP A 82 13.87 3.95 -14.72
CA ASP A 82 13.13 5.06 -15.33
C ASP A 82 12.47 4.70 -16.67
N SER A 83 13.06 3.78 -17.44
CA SER A 83 12.47 3.31 -18.70
C SER A 83 11.14 2.60 -18.49
N ASP A 84 11.08 1.67 -17.52
CA ASP A 84 9.87 0.92 -17.23
C ASP A 84 8.80 1.83 -16.59
N LEU A 85 9.21 2.80 -15.76
CA LEU A 85 8.30 3.79 -15.19
C LEU A 85 7.72 4.74 -16.25
N ALA A 86 8.49 5.05 -17.29
CA ALA A 86 8.03 5.85 -18.42
C ALA A 86 7.06 5.07 -19.31
N GLU A 87 7.32 3.78 -19.56
CA GLU A 87 6.42 2.89 -20.31
C GLU A 87 5.05 2.74 -19.66
N GLU A 88 5.01 2.71 -18.32
CA GLU A 88 3.76 2.62 -17.55
C GLU A 88 3.11 4.00 -17.31
N GLU A 89 3.68 5.08 -17.88
CA GLU A 89 3.22 6.47 -17.72
C GLU A 89 3.18 6.95 -16.24
N ILE A 90 3.93 6.28 -15.36
CA ILE A 90 3.99 6.56 -13.92
C ILE A 90 5.17 7.49 -13.57
N GLY A 91 6.17 7.59 -14.44
CA GLY A 91 7.39 8.39 -14.21
C GLY A 91 7.12 9.88 -13.91
N GLY A 92 5.99 10.42 -14.36
CA GLY A 92 5.56 11.79 -14.10
C GLY A 92 4.87 12.02 -12.74
N SER A 93 4.59 10.95 -11.97
CA SER A 93 3.88 11.07 -10.69
C SER A 93 4.65 11.95 -9.70
N ARG A 94 3.92 12.89 -9.11
CA ARG A 94 4.45 13.78 -8.06
C ARG A 94 4.98 12.99 -6.86
N GLN A 95 4.24 11.97 -6.42
CA GLN A 95 4.59 11.14 -5.26
C GLN A 95 5.89 10.36 -5.50
N LEU A 96 6.08 9.86 -6.72
CA LEU A 96 7.30 9.16 -7.10
C LEU A 96 8.51 10.12 -7.15
N GLN A 97 8.32 11.31 -7.71
CA GLN A 97 9.35 12.36 -7.73
C GLN A 97 9.72 12.82 -6.31
N GLU A 98 8.73 13.04 -5.44
CA GLU A 98 8.95 13.39 -4.03
C GLU A 98 9.74 12.29 -3.32
N ALA A 99 9.42 11.01 -3.53
CA ALA A 99 10.17 9.91 -2.96
C ALA A 99 11.63 9.89 -3.43
N ARG A 100 11.88 10.09 -4.74
CA ARG A 100 13.24 10.22 -5.28
C ARG A 100 14.01 11.38 -4.65
N ILE A 101 13.37 12.55 -4.54
CA ILE A 101 13.98 13.74 -3.95
C ILE A 101 14.33 13.46 -2.49
N GLN A 102 13.40 12.91 -1.71
CA GLN A 102 13.63 12.55 -0.31
C GLN A 102 14.85 11.63 -0.16
N LEU A 103 14.93 10.55 -0.93
CA LEU A 103 16.09 9.63 -0.90
C LEU A 103 17.39 10.31 -1.30
N SER A 104 17.39 11.09 -2.39
CA SER A 104 18.60 11.72 -2.92
C SER A 104 19.16 12.83 -2.03
N MET A 105 18.28 13.56 -1.34
CA MET A 105 18.65 14.68 -0.46
C MET A 105 18.89 14.23 0.99
N HIS A 106 18.50 13.01 1.35
CA HIS A 106 18.71 12.49 2.69
C HIS A 106 20.20 12.28 2.96
N THR A 107 20.65 12.62 4.17
CA THR A 107 22.06 12.50 4.58
C THR A 107 22.60 11.07 4.51
N THR A 108 21.76 10.09 4.84
CA THR A 108 22.07 8.65 4.75
C THR A 108 22.24 8.14 3.30
N GLN A 109 21.70 8.83 2.30
CA GLN A 109 21.73 8.43 0.87
C GLN A 109 21.31 6.97 0.63
N MET A 110 20.22 6.53 1.27
CA MET A 110 19.73 5.16 1.12
C MET A 110 19.30 4.88 -0.31
N THR A 111 19.53 3.66 -0.76
CA THR A 111 18.98 3.12 -2.00
C THR A 111 17.52 2.74 -1.85
N ALA A 112 16.82 2.58 -2.98
CA ALA A 112 15.44 2.08 -2.97
C ALA A 112 15.32 0.69 -2.32
N VAL A 113 16.30 -0.19 -2.56
CA VAL A 113 16.35 -1.53 -1.97
C VAL A 113 16.48 -1.47 -0.45
N GLU A 114 17.30 -0.56 0.07
CA GLU A 114 17.48 -0.39 1.52
C GLU A 114 16.23 0.17 2.19
N VAL A 115 15.56 1.18 1.60
CA VAL A 115 14.31 1.71 2.18
C VAL A 115 13.19 0.68 2.14
N VAL A 116 13.04 -0.07 1.04
CA VAL A 116 12.12 -1.22 1.00
C VAL A 116 12.50 -2.26 2.05
N GLY A 117 13.78 -2.58 2.20
CA GLY A 117 14.28 -3.54 3.17
C GLY A 117 14.01 -3.12 4.62
N CYS A 118 14.19 -1.84 4.95
CA CYS A 118 13.88 -1.30 6.27
C CYS A 118 12.38 -1.39 6.58
N TYR A 119 11.51 -1.01 5.63
CA TYR A 119 10.06 -1.13 5.81
C TYR A 119 9.61 -2.60 5.95
N LEU A 120 10.10 -3.49 5.07
CA LEU A 120 9.83 -4.92 5.16
C LEU A 120 10.35 -5.53 6.47
N GLY A 121 11.48 -5.03 6.99
CA GLY A 121 12.00 -5.43 8.30
C GLY A 121 11.04 -5.09 9.43
N LYS A 122 10.45 -3.89 9.41
CA LYS A 122 9.41 -3.51 10.38
C LYS A 122 8.16 -4.39 10.30
N LEU A 123 7.68 -4.68 9.09
CA LEU A 123 6.58 -5.60 8.85
C LEU A 123 6.89 -7.01 9.39
N TRP A 124 8.09 -7.50 9.10
CA TRP A 124 8.54 -8.82 9.51
C TRP A 124 8.70 -8.93 11.02
N ASP A 125 9.35 -7.96 11.66
CA ASP A 125 9.54 -7.91 13.11
C ASP A 125 8.19 -7.92 13.85
N HIS A 126 7.23 -7.12 13.39
CA HIS A 126 5.88 -7.10 13.97
C HIS A 126 5.16 -8.44 13.78
N THR A 127 5.15 -8.96 12.55
CA THR A 127 4.57 -10.27 12.22
C THR A 127 5.14 -11.35 13.12
N TYR A 128 6.46 -11.38 13.26
CA TYR A 128 7.15 -12.36 14.07
C TYR A 128 6.78 -12.26 15.55
N ALA A 129 6.72 -11.04 16.08
CA ALA A 129 6.32 -10.79 17.46
C ALA A 129 4.90 -11.29 17.73
N ILE A 130 3.94 -10.97 16.86
CA ILE A 130 2.55 -11.44 16.97
C ILE A 130 2.46 -12.97 16.87
N LEU A 131 3.19 -13.59 15.96
CA LEU A 131 3.18 -15.05 15.84
C LEU A 131 3.81 -15.73 17.05
N LYS A 132 4.85 -15.13 17.64
CA LYS A 132 5.52 -15.66 18.84
C LYS A 132 4.65 -15.59 20.09
N THR A 133 3.66 -14.70 20.16
CA THR A 133 2.67 -14.71 21.27
C THR A 133 1.61 -15.80 21.10
N LYS A 134 1.37 -16.24 19.85
CA LYS A 134 0.33 -17.22 19.51
C LYS A 134 0.89 -18.65 19.41
N LEU A 135 2.14 -18.81 18.98
CA LEU A 135 2.74 -20.06 18.54
C LEU A 135 4.20 -20.19 19.01
N ASP A 136 4.70 -21.43 19.10
CA ASP A 136 6.16 -21.69 19.12
C ASP A 136 6.73 -21.59 17.71
N ILE A 137 6.73 -20.38 17.14
CA ILE A 137 7.17 -20.13 15.77
C ILE A 137 8.66 -20.48 15.57
N ASP A 138 9.48 -20.39 16.63
CA ASP A 138 10.91 -20.69 16.58
C ASP A 138 11.17 -22.19 16.30
N GLY A 139 10.29 -23.07 16.78
CA GLY A 139 10.34 -24.52 16.60
C GLY A 139 9.73 -25.05 15.29
N ILE A 140 9.27 -24.18 14.38
CA ILE A 140 8.59 -24.59 13.14
C ILE A 140 9.24 -23.96 11.89
N PRO A 141 9.49 -24.72 10.81
CA PRO A 141 9.94 -24.17 9.53
C PRO A 141 8.97 -23.14 8.96
N LEU A 142 9.50 -22.10 8.30
CA LEU A 142 8.70 -21.06 7.65
C LEU A 142 8.87 -21.10 6.13
N ARG A 143 7.74 -20.91 5.44
CA ARG A 143 7.71 -20.67 3.99
C ARG A 143 7.04 -19.33 3.75
N VAL A 144 7.79 -18.38 3.21
CA VAL A 144 7.35 -17.01 3.02
C VAL A 144 7.10 -16.76 1.54
N ALA A 145 6.00 -16.11 1.23
CA ALA A 145 5.69 -15.60 -0.09
C ALA A 145 5.52 -14.09 -0.03
N ILE A 146 6.14 -13.35 -0.95
CA ILE A 146 5.90 -11.91 -1.14
C ILE A 146 5.23 -11.71 -2.49
N THR A 147 4.12 -10.97 -2.52
CA THR A 147 3.44 -10.61 -3.77
C THR A 147 4.23 -9.54 -4.53
N VAL A 148 4.29 -9.67 -5.85
CA VAL A 148 4.86 -8.66 -6.76
C VAL A 148 3.96 -8.48 -7.98
N PRO A 149 3.93 -7.29 -8.61
CA PRO A 149 3.18 -7.10 -9.85
C PRO A 149 3.64 -8.08 -10.94
N ALA A 150 2.70 -8.64 -11.70
CA ALA A 150 3.02 -9.62 -12.76
C ALA A 150 3.91 -9.04 -13.87
N ILE A 151 3.78 -7.75 -14.13
CA ILE A 151 4.54 -7.01 -15.13
C ILE A 151 6.00 -6.72 -14.69
N TRP A 152 6.35 -6.96 -13.43
CA TRP A 152 7.67 -6.58 -12.92
C TRP A 152 8.81 -7.34 -13.60
N PRO A 153 9.82 -6.60 -14.12
CA PRO A 153 10.98 -7.20 -14.76
C PRO A 153 11.83 -7.98 -13.76
N HIS A 154 12.64 -8.92 -14.26
CA HIS A 154 13.46 -9.79 -13.42
C HIS A 154 14.43 -9.03 -12.50
N TYR A 155 14.90 -7.85 -12.90
CA TYR A 155 15.77 -7.04 -12.05
C TYR A 155 14.99 -6.50 -10.83
N ALA A 156 13.76 -6.02 -10.99
CA ALA A 156 12.93 -5.53 -9.88
C ALA A 156 12.59 -6.68 -8.91
N GLN A 157 12.31 -7.88 -9.44
CA GLN A 157 12.14 -9.09 -8.63
C GLN A 157 13.43 -9.48 -7.88
N ARG A 158 14.63 -9.20 -8.43
CA ARG A 158 15.89 -9.42 -7.73
C ARG A 158 16.06 -8.41 -6.61
N SER A 159 15.79 -7.15 -6.87
CA SER A 159 15.80 -6.07 -5.88
C SER A 159 14.84 -6.33 -4.73
N MET A 160 13.65 -6.88 -5.00
CA MET A 160 12.72 -7.32 -3.96
C MET A 160 13.29 -8.44 -3.08
N ARG A 161 13.95 -9.44 -3.67
CA ARG A 161 14.61 -10.52 -2.90
C ARG A 161 15.75 -9.98 -2.04
N GLU A 162 16.50 -9.00 -2.55
CA GLU A 162 17.56 -8.34 -1.79
C GLU A 162 17.00 -7.54 -0.61
N ALA A 163 15.93 -6.78 -0.82
CA ALA A 163 15.22 -6.08 0.24
C ALA A 163 14.68 -7.05 1.30
N ALA A 164 14.08 -8.18 0.89
CA ALA A 164 13.60 -9.21 1.80
C ALA A 164 14.73 -9.85 2.63
N LYS A 165 15.92 -9.99 2.04
CA LYS A 165 17.12 -10.45 2.75
C LYS A 165 17.58 -9.42 3.78
N LEU A 166 17.61 -8.14 3.43
CA LEU A 166 17.93 -7.03 4.34
C LEU A 166 16.93 -6.94 5.50
N ALA A 167 15.66 -7.20 5.23
CA ALA A 167 14.58 -7.27 6.21
C ALA A 167 14.69 -8.44 7.20
N GLY A 168 15.63 -9.37 7.01
CA GLY A 168 15.80 -10.53 7.88
C GLY A 168 14.77 -11.65 7.65
N ILE A 169 13.92 -11.56 6.61
CA ILE A 169 12.90 -12.58 6.29
C ILE A 169 13.55 -13.94 6.04
N THR A 170 14.73 -13.96 5.41
CA THR A 170 15.53 -15.16 5.16
C THR A 170 16.72 -15.30 6.11
N ALA A 171 16.66 -14.72 7.31
CA ALA A 171 17.70 -14.91 8.31
C ALA A 171 17.68 -16.35 8.85
N LYS A 172 18.85 -16.88 9.26
CA LYS A 172 18.96 -18.22 9.83
C LYS A 172 18.23 -18.29 11.18
N ARG A 173 17.36 -19.29 11.34
CA ARG A 173 16.59 -19.58 12.57
C ARG A 173 16.90 -20.98 13.09
N LEU A 174 16.30 -21.35 14.22
CA LEU A 174 16.49 -22.67 14.86
C LEU A 174 16.16 -23.82 13.89
N MET A 175 15.04 -23.72 13.19
CA MET A 175 14.60 -24.69 12.17
C MET A 175 15.17 -24.44 10.76
N GLY A 176 16.30 -23.73 10.67
CA GLY A 176 16.94 -23.41 9.40
C GLY A 176 16.52 -22.06 8.83
N VAL A 177 16.84 -21.84 7.56
CA VAL A 177 16.56 -20.58 6.85
C VAL A 177 15.15 -20.66 6.27
N PRO A 178 14.25 -19.67 6.53
CA PRO A 178 12.97 -19.58 5.85
C PRO A 178 13.13 -19.59 4.33
N THR A 179 12.24 -20.31 3.64
CA THR A 179 12.17 -20.22 2.18
C THR A 179 11.43 -18.95 1.77
N LEU A 180 11.82 -18.36 0.64
CA LEU A 180 11.17 -17.17 0.08
C LEU A 180 10.80 -17.42 -1.39
N GLU A 181 9.53 -17.29 -1.72
CA GLU A 181 9.02 -17.26 -3.09
C GLU A 181 8.42 -15.88 -3.40
N LEU A 182 8.59 -15.41 -4.64
CA LEU A 182 7.84 -14.26 -5.13
C LEU A 182 6.67 -14.79 -5.94
N ILE A 183 5.47 -14.31 -5.64
CA ILE A 183 4.22 -14.73 -6.30
C ILE A 183 3.62 -13.51 -7.00
N HIS A 184 3.03 -13.68 -8.16
CA HIS A 184 2.37 -12.56 -8.83
C HIS A 184 1.07 -12.19 -8.10
N GLU A 185 0.87 -10.89 -7.82
CA GLU A 185 -0.35 -10.33 -7.22
C GLU A 185 -1.65 -10.89 -7.85
N PRO A 186 -1.82 -10.89 -9.20
CA PRO A 186 -3.04 -11.44 -9.79
C PRO A 186 -3.19 -12.95 -9.65
N GLU A 187 -2.09 -13.70 -9.57
CA GLU A 187 -2.15 -15.15 -9.28
C GLU A 187 -2.67 -15.41 -7.87
N SER A 188 -2.19 -14.62 -6.90
CA SER A 188 -2.63 -14.67 -5.52
C SER A 188 -4.12 -14.30 -5.39
N ALA A 189 -4.55 -13.21 -6.01
CA ALA A 189 -5.94 -12.78 -6.02
C ALA A 189 -6.87 -13.83 -6.68
N GLY A 190 -6.46 -14.37 -7.84
CA GLY A 190 -7.21 -15.42 -8.53
C GLY A 190 -7.34 -16.69 -7.69
N LEU A 191 -6.31 -17.07 -6.94
CA LEU A 191 -6.36 -18.20 -6.01
C LEU A 191 -7.34 -17.96 -4.85
N SER A 192 -7.30 -16.79 -4.21
CA SER A 192 -8.22 -16.45 -3.11
C SER A 192 -9.67 -16.58 -3.55
N ILE A 193 -10.02 -15.96 -4.68
CA ILE A 193 -11.37 -16.01 -5.26
C ILE A 193 -11.78 -17.46 -5.58
N MET A 194 -10.86 -18.26 -6.12
CA MET A 194 -11.13 -19.67 -6.42
C MET A 194 -11.34 -20.52 -5.17
N MET A 195 -10.70 -20.18 -4.04
CA MET A 195 -10.89 -20.86 -2.76
C MET A 195 -12.18 -20.42 -2.06
N GLU A 196 -12.57 -19.15 -2.20
CA GLU A 196 -13.78 -18.54 -1.61
C GLU A 196 -15.11 -18.87 -2.32
N ARG A 197 -15.17 -19.97 -3.09
CA ARG A 197 -16.22 -20.38 -4.07
C ARG A 197 -17.71 -20.46 -3.61
N SER A 198 -18.17 -19.65 -2.67
CA SER A 198 -19.59 -19.45 -2.32
C SER A 198 -20.11 -18.02 -2.49
N LEU A 199 -19.26 -17.02 -2.78
CA LEU A 199 -19.72 -15.65 -3.01
C LEU A 199 -18.89 -15.04 -4.15
N LEU A 200 -19.51 -14.83 -5.32
CA LEU A 200 -18.93 -13.95 -6.34
C LEU A 200 -19.62 -12.58 -6.21
N PRO A 201 -19.07 -11.62 -5.47
CA PRO A 201 -19.41 -10.22 -5.71
C PRO A 201 -18.83 -9.77 -7.06
N GLU A 202 -19.46 -8.77 -7.67
CA GLU A 202 -19.02 -8.12 -8.90
C GLU A 202 -17.54 -7.74 -8.82
N ILE A 203 -16.71 -8.33 -9.68
CA ILE A 203 -15.28 -8.03 -9.77
C ILE A 203 -15.13 -6.64 -10.39
N LYS A 204 -14.70 -5.66 -9.60
CA LYS A 204 -14.34 -4.31 -10.03
C LYS A 204 -12.82 -4.14 -10.11
N ASP A 205 -12.17 -4.97 -10.92
CA ASP A 205 -10.86 -4.71 -11.53
C ASP A 205 -10.63 -5.81 -12.59
N VAL A 206 -10.82 -5.49 -13.87
CA VAL A 206 -10.81 -6.51 -14.94
C VAL A 206 -9.50 -6.43 -15.71
N ILE A 207 -8.45 -6.99 -15.13
CA ILE A 207 -7.29 -7.40 -15.91
C ILE A 207 -7.53 -8.85 -16.35
N SER A 208 -7.49 -9.09 -17.65
CA SER A 208 -7.75 -10.43 -18.20
C SER A 208 -6.49 -11.30 -18.08
N TYR A 209 -6.60 -12.42 -17.36
CA TYR A 209 -5.53 -13.40 -17.20
C TYR A 209 -5.89 -14.75 -17.80
N LYS A 210 -4.90 -15.41 -18.42
CA LYS A 210 -4.97 -16.78 -18.88
C LYS A 210 -4.33 -17.70 -17.86
N VAL A 211 -5.07 -18.70 -17.39
CA VAL A 211 -4.51 -19.80 -16.57
C VAL A 211 -3.53 -20.59 -17.44
N THR A 212 -2.26 -20.65 -17.02
CA THR A 212 -1.20 -21.40 -17.72
C THR A 212 -0.88 -22.72 -17.04
N SER A 213 -1.10 -22.81 -15.72
CA SER A 213 -1.00 -24.04 -14.96
C SER A 213 -1.96 -23.98 -13.77
N VAL A 214 -2.51 -25.13 -13.38
CA VAL A 214 -3.38 -25.27 -12.21
C VAL A 214 -2.63 -25.80 -10.98
N ARG A 215 -1.46 -26.42 -11.17
CA ARG A 215 -0.61 -26.98 -10.10
C ARG A 215 0.88 -26.95 -10.49
N PRO A 216 1.68 -26.00 -9.97
CA PRO A 216 1.25 -24.84 -9.19
C PRO A 216 0.34 -23.94 -10.02
N PHE A 217 -0.57 -23.21 -9.36
CA PHE A 217 -1.43 -22.25 -10.07
C PHE A 217 -0.56 -21.12 -10.64
N ARG A 218 -0.77 -20.80 -11.92
CA ARG A 218 -0.02 -19.80 -12.66
C ARG A 218 -0.94 -19.06 -13.62
N LEU A 219 -0.78 -17.76 -13.70
CA LEU A 219 -1.50 -16.89 -14.62
C LEU A 219 -0.52 -16.21 -15.56
N LYS A 220 -1.01 -15.86 -16.75
CA LYS A 220 -0.32 -14.98 -17.68
C LYS A 220 -1.30 -13.92 -18.13
N GLU A 221 -0.91 -12.65 -18.04
CA GLU A 221 -1.73 -11.54 -18.53
C GLU A 221 -2.03 -11.70 -20.03
N CYS A 222 -3.30 -11.51 -20.41
CA CYS A 222 -3.77 -11.68 -21.78
C CYS A 222 -3.39 -10.49 -22.67
N VAL A 223 -3.44 -9.28 -22.13
CA VAL A 223 -3.18 -8.01 -22.84
C VAL A 223 -2.64 -7.04 -21.79
N LYS A 224 -1.48 -6.38 -22.04
CA LYS A 224 -1.07 -5.22 -21.22
C LYS A 224 -2.20 -4.19 -21.29
N GLY A 225 -2.70 -3.70 -20.16
CA GLY A 225 -3.74 -2.68 -20.14
C GLY A 225 -3.37 -1.48 -21.04
N GLU A 226 -4.00 -1.37 -22.21
CA GLU A 226 -3.97 -0.18 -23.04
C GLU A 226 -5.33 0.49 -22.88
N ASP A 227 -5.44 1.49 -22.00
CA ASP A 227 -6.60 2.38 -21.92
C ASP A 227 -6.61 3.31 -23.16
N ARG A 228 -6.83 2.74 -24.36
CA ARG A 228 -6.93 3.49 -25.63
C ARG A 228 -8.35 3.94 -25.97
N HIS A 229 -9.27 3.88 -25.02
CA HIS A 229 -10.69 4.20 -25.26
C HIS A 229 -11.23 5.41 -24.51
N ASP A 230 -10.38 6.16 -23.79
CA ASP A 230 -10.74 7.53 -23.40
C ASP A 230 -10.28 8.52 -24.50
N PRO A 231 -11.19 9.19 -25.23
CA PRO A 231 -10.83 10.14 -26.27
C PRO A 231 -10.27 11.47 -25.74
N ASP A 232 -10.15 11.65 -24.41
CA ASP A 232 -9.48 12.79 -23.82
C ASP A 232 -7.94 12.61 -23.83
N PRO A 233 -7.19 13.39 -24.64
CA PRO A 233 -5.73 13.34 -24.67
C PRO A 233 -5.06 13.77 -23.34
N ALA A 234 -5.83 14.20 -22.34
CA ALA A 234 -5.37 14.48 -20.99
C ALA A 234 -5.39 13.26 -20.05
N THR A 235 -5.81 12.07 -20.51
CA THR A 235 -5.95 10.88 -19.65
C THR A 235 -5.06 9.72 -20.12
N PRO A 236 -3.76 9.71 -19.79
CA PRO A 236 -2.87 8.57 -20.02
C PRO A 236 -3.31 7.35 -19.17
N GLY A 237 -3.08 6.14 -19.67
CA GLY A 237 -3.47 4.85 -19.09
C GLY A 237 -2.58 4.34 -17.93
N GLY A 238 -1.70 5.19 -17.39
CA GLY A 238 -0.91 4.88 -16.19
C GLY A 238 -1.65 5.23 -14.89
N LEU A 239 -1.56 4.35 -13.88
CA LEU A 239 -2.19 4.48 -12.56
C LEU A 239 -3.72 4.66 -12.57
N SER A 240 -4.46 3.59 -12.89
CA SER A 240 -5.91 3.51 -12.65
C SER A 240 -6.15 3.06 -11.20
N GLY A 241 -6.68 3.94 -10.34
CA GLY A 241 -6.95 3.61 -8.93
C GLY A 241 -7.19 4.79 -8.00
N ALA A 242 -7.14 4.54 -6.68
CA ALA A 242 -7.46 5.49 -5.61
C ALA A 242 -6.62 6.79 -5.63
N VAL A 243 -5.48 6.79 -6.33
CA VAL A 243 -4.61 7.96 -6.53
C VAL A 243 -5.32 9.06 -7.30
N ARG A 244 -6.00 8.72 -8.41
CA ARG A 244 -6.72 9.72 -9.22
C ARG A 244 -7.83 10.41 -8.43
N ILE A 245 -8.43 9.67 -7.50
CA ILE A 245 -9.43 10.20 -6.55
C ILE A 245 -8.78 11.23 -5.62
N ASP A 246 -7.58 10.95 -5.11
CA ASP A 246 -6.82 11.90 -4.28
C ASP A 246 -6.39 13.13 -5.06
N GLU A 247 -5.86 12.97 -6.27
CA GLU A 247 -5.43 14.07 -7.13
C GLU A 247 -6.61 14.97 -7.54
N ALA A 248 -7.75 14.37 -7.89
CA ALA A 248 -8.96 15.11 -8.19
C ALA A 248 -9.47 15.88 -6.97
N PHE A 249 -9.39 15.28 -5.77
CA PHE A 249 -9.75 15.97 -4.53
C PHE A 249 -8.79 17.13 -4.21
N GLU A 250 -7.48 16.93 -4.35
CA GLU A 250 -6.50 18.00 -4.15
C GLU A 250 -6.73 19.13 -5.16
N ALA A 251 -6.86 18.82 -6.45
CA ALA A 251 -7.16 19.81 -7.49
C ALA A 251 -8.46 20.56 -7.19
N HIS A 252 -9.49 19.86 -6.69
CA HIS A 252 -10.74 20.46 -6.25
C HIS A 252 -10.54 21.43 -5.09
N LEU A 253 -9.74 21.07 -4.08
CA LEU A 253 -9.41 21.96 -2.97
C LEU A 253 -8.64 23.21 -3.44
N TRP A 254 -7.60 23.02 -4.26
CA TRP A 254 -6.74 24.10 -4.76
C TRP A 254 -7.47 25.05 -5.73
N GLY A 255 -8.45 24.54 -6.49
CA GLY A 255 -9.28 25.34 -7.39
C GLY A 255 -10.34 26.21 -6.69
N ARG A 256 -10.51 26.09 -5.37
CA ARG A 256 -11.52 26.85 -4.62
C ARG A 256 -10.98 28.21 -4.19
N ASP A 257 -11.43 29.26 -4.87
CA ASP A 257 -11.02 30.65 -4.61
C ASP A 257 -11.17 31.12 -3.17
N ARG A 258 -12.07 30.55 -2.37
CA ARG A 258 -12.23 30.93 -0.96
C ARG A 258 -11.15 30.34 -0.04
N LEU A 259 -10.42 29.34 -0.52
CA LEU A 259 -9.38 28.66 0.23
C LEU A 259 -8.00 29.27 -0.03
N LYS A 260 -7.14 29.21 0.99
CA LYS A 260 -5.74 29.61 1.01
C LYS A 260 -4.94 28.48 1.64
N LEU A 261 -4.88 27.35 0.94
CA LEU A 261 -4.20 26.14 1.44
C LEU A 261 -2.70 26.35 1.65
N SER A 262 -2.09 27.28 0.91
CA SER A 262 -0.71 27.73 1.14
C SER A 262 -0.45 28.40 2.49
N SER A 263 -1.49 28.69 3.27
CA SER A 263 -1.35 29.19 4.66
C SER A 263 -1.32 28.09 5.71
N LEU A 264 -1.56 26.84 5.30
CA LEU A 264 -1.45 25.68 6.17
C LEU A 264 0.01 25.31 6.37
N SER A 265 0.37 24.93 7.60
CA SER A 265 1.61 24.22 7.82
C SER A 265 1.52 22.83 7.19
N PRO A 266 2.66 22.16 6.89
CA PRO A 266 2.65 20.79 6.40
C PRO A 266 1.83 19.84 7.27
N SER A 267 1.92 19.96 8.60
CA SER A 267 1.17 19.12 9.55
C SER A 267 -0.35 19.31 9.44
N GLU A 268 -0.83 20.54 9.29
CA GLU A 268 -2.26 20.82 9.14
C GLU A 268 -2.79 20.35 7.78
N TYR A 269 -2.00 20.53 6.71
CA TYR A 269 -2.36 20.00 5.40
C TYR A 269 -2.43 18.47 5.42
N ASN A 270 -1.43 17.82 6.03
CA ASN A 270 -1.42 16.37 6.19
C ASN A 270 -2.58 15.87 7.05
N THR A 271 -2.99 16.62 8.08
CA THR A 271 -4.17 16.29 8.88
C THR A 271 -5.44 16.29 8.03
N LEU A 272 -5.62 17.32 7.20
CA LEU A 272 -6.74 17.41 6.26
C LEU A 272 -6.77 16.22 5.28
N VAL A 273 -5.62 15.85 4.72
CA VAL A 273 -5.51 14.76 3.73
C VAL A 273 -5.69 13.38 4.37
N ILE A 274 -5.07 13.14 5.53
CA ILE A 274 -5.07 11.81 6.16
C ILE A 274 -6.35 11.58 6.97
N GLU A 275 -6.70 12.50 7.87
CA GLU A 275 -7.78 12.27 8.84
C GLU A 275 -9.15 12.62 8.24
N ASP A 276 -9.27 13.80 7.62
CA ASP A 276 -10.59 14.22 7.13
C ASP A 276 -10.90 13.63 5.74
N TRP A 277 -9.93 13.59 4.82
CA TRP A 277 -10.15 13.03 3.48
C TRP A 277 -10.03 11.50 3.43
N GLU A 278 -8.83 10.94 3.59
CA GLU A 278 -8.59 9.50 3.41
C GLU A 278 -9.43 8.65 4.39
N ARG A 279 -9.41 9.00 5.69
CA ARG A 279 -10.17 8.25 6.72
C ARG A 279 -11.61 8.70 6.87
N GLY A 280 -11.87 10.00 6.78
CA GLY A 280 -13.19 10.57 7.08
C GLY A 280 -14.19 10.48 5.94
N VAL A 281 -13.77 10.70 4.69
CA VAL A 281 -14.68 10.86 3.55
C VAL A 281 -14.45 9.79 2.49
N LYS A 282 -13.23 9.66 1.97
CA LYS A 282 -12.92 8.80 0.82
C LYS A 282 -13.32 7.33 1.05
N ARG A 283 -13.00 6.76 2.21
CA ARG A 283 -13.35 5.37 2.55
C ARG A 283 -14.82 5.13 2.85
N THR A 284 -15.60 6.18 3.07
CA THR A 284 -17.05 6.06 3.31
C THR A 284 -17.84 5.87 2.02
N PHE A 285 -17.21 6.10 0.85
CA PHE A 285 -17.80 5.86 -0.45
C PHE A 285 -17.94 4.35 -0.74
N THR A 286 -18.99 3.75 -0.17
CA THR A 286 -19.39 2.35 -0.36
C THR A 286 -20.72 2.25 -1.13
N ASN A 287 -21.18 1.06 -1.50
CA ASN A 287 -22.50 0.88 -2.11
C ASN A 287 -23.69 1.09 -1.13
N GLN A 288 -23.45 1.63 0.07
CA GLN A 288 -24.49 1.91 1.06
C GLN A 288 -25.04 3.34 0.96
N GLU A 289 -26.15 3.62 1.67
CA GLU A 289 -26.66 4.98 1.80
C GLU A 289 -25.59 5.89 2.43
N GLN A 290 -25.31 6.98 1.74
CA GLN A 290 -24.31 7.97 2.14
C GLN A 290 -24.97 9.33 2.35
N PRO A 291 -24.40 10.18 3.21
CA PRO A 291 -24.89 11.54 3.35
C PRO A 291 -24.78 12.29 2.01
N ALA A 292 -25.75 13.16 1.73
CA ALA A 292 -25.73 14.01 0.54
C ALA A 292 -24.56 15.01 0.54
N GLN A 293 -23.98 15.25 1.72
CA GLN A 293 -22.92 16.21 1.95
C GLN A 293 -21.92 15.69 2.99
N PHE A 294 -20.63 15.81 2.67
CA PHE A 294 -19.52 15.48 3.55
C PHE A 294 -18.80 16.75 4.00
N SER A 295 -18.77 17.01 5.30
CA SER A 295 -18.10 18.17 5.87
C SER A 295 -16.64 17.84 6.20
N LEU A 296 -15.69 18.63 5.66
CA LEU A 296 -14.28 18.52 6.02
C LEU A 296 -13.87 19.63 6.99
N ARG A 297 -13.01 19.29 7.95
CA ARG A 297 -12.55 20.21 9.00
C ARG A 297 -11.29 20.93 8.56
N LEU A 298 -11.46 21.98 7.75
CA LEU A 298 -10.32 22.84 7.39
C LEU A 298 -10.02 23.82 8.53
N PRO A 299 -8.73 24.03 8.89
CA PRO A 299 -8.35 25.08 9.83
C PRO A 299 -8.85 26.45 9.37
N LEU A 300 -9.26 27.32 10.30
CA LEU A 300 -9.81 28.64 9.94
C LEU A 300 -8.90 29.47 9.01
N LYS A 301 -7.58 29.36 9.18
CA LYS A 301 -6.63 30.08 8.33
C LYS A 301 -6.63 29.62 6.86
N ALA A 302 -7.13 28.40 6.59
CA ALA A 302 -7.37 27.92 5.24
C ALA A 302 -8.42 28.77 4.51
N TYR A 303 -9.24 29.57 5.20
CA TYR A 303 -10.22 30.45 4.57
C TYR A 303 -9.68 31.87 4.44
N LYS A 304 -9.96 32.51 3.29
CA LYS A 304 -9.65 33.93 3.10
C LYS A 304 -10.38 34.76 4.16
N THR A 305 -9.75 35.86 4.59
CA THR A 305 -10.27 36.73 5.65
C THR A 305 -11.72 37.13 5.41
N ARG A 306 -12.08 37.57 4.20
CA ARG A 306 -13.46 37.95 3.84
C ARG A 306 -14.50 36.85 4.10
N ASP A 307 -14.12 35.58 3.91
CA ASP A 307 -15.01 34.43 4.02
C ASP A 307 -15.21 34.05 5.49
N ARG A 308 -14.16 34.21 6.33
CA ARG A 308 -14.28 34.11 7.79
C ARG A 308 -15.24 35.14 8.38
N TRP A 309 -15.14 36.41 7.95
CA TRP A 309 -16.03 37.48 8.43
C TRP A 309 -17.50 37.29 8.05
N ARG A 310 -17.78 36.48 7.01
CA ARG A 310 -19.14 36.17 6.54
C ARG A 310 -19.71 34.86 7.15
N ASN A 311 -19.01 34.25 8.13
CA ASN A 311 -19.33 32.92 8.67
C ASN A 311 -19.43 31.83 7.58
N ASN A 312 -18.65 31.97 6.50
CA ASN A 312 -18.52 30.97 5.43
C ASN A 312 -17.23 30.15 5.63
N ASP A 313 -16.98 29.72 6.86
CA ASP A 313 -15.79 29.00 7.33
C ASP A 313 -15.99 27.47 7.38
N HIS A 314 -16.97 26.97 6.64
CA HIS A 314 -17.22 25.55 6.45
C HIS A 314 -16.94 25.12 5.01
N PHE A 315 -16.36 23.93 4.86
CA PHE A 315 -16.13 23.29 3.58
C PHE A 315 -16.84 21.95 3.56
N SER A 316 -17.61 21.76 2.50
CA SER A 316 -18.32 20.52 2.27
C SER A 316 -18.18 20.08 0.82
N LEU A 317 -18.10 18.76 0.64
CA LEU A 317 -18.24 18.10 -0.64
C LEU A 317 -19.68 17.63 -0.76
N ASN A 318 -20.32 17.98 -1.87
CA ASN A 318 -21.58 17.36 -2.22
C ASN A 318 -21.26 16.09 -3.03
N ARG A 319 -22.09 15.06 -2.87
CA ARG A 319 -22.05 13.88 -3.74
C ARG A 319 -22.32 14.27 -5.19
#